data_AF-A0A847YV32-F1
#
_entry.id   AF-A0A847YV32-F1
#
_cell.length_a   1.000
_cell.length_b   1.000
_cell.length_c   1.000
_cell.angle_alpha   90.00
_cell.angle_beta   90.00
_cell.angle_gamma   90.00
#
_symmetry.space_group_name_H-M   'P 1'
#
loop_
_entity.id
_entity.type
_entity.pdbx_description
1 polymer ?
#
loop_
_entity_poly.entity_id
_entity_poly.type
_entity_poly.pdbx_seq_one_letter_code
_entity_poly.pdbx_strand_id
1 'polypeptide(L)'
;MTFISGIKLQNIVLMALLLLSSCQEKSSLALLTTEPITEVTGSSALSGGNISSDGGSDISERGVCWATHTGPTINDKKTTDGSGKGSFTSTLSDLQPATPYYVRAYATNSTGTAYGNELTFVTDTENPNSGPQIIADHTVVDKYDDIPEYYINEVKKMWLSVPGESHATAYIFGLELL
;
A
#
# COMPACT_ATOMS: atom_id res chain seq x y z
N MET A 1 35.14 -67.28 19.19
CA MET A 1 35.70 -65.96 18.85
C MET A 1 35.61 -65.80 17.33
N THR A 2 34.39 -65.81 16.79
CA THR A 2 33.52 -64.67 16.40
C THR A 2 33.91 -64.08 15.05
N PHE A 3 33.19 -64.57 14.03
CA PHE A 3 33.21 -64.15 12.64
C PHE A 3 32.64 -62.73 12.51
N ILE A 4 33.41 -61.80 11.94
CA ILE A 4 32.87 -60.54 11.47
C ILE A 4 32.48 -60.77 10.00
N SER A 5 31.19 -61.00 9.77
CA SER A 5 30.61 -61.34 8.47
C SER A 5 30.49 -60.13 7.54
N GLY A 6 31.23 -60.17 6.42
CA GLY A 6 30.65 -60.03 5.08
C GLY A 6 29.75 -58.84 4.73
N ILE A 7 30.11 -57.60 5.05
CA ILE A 7 29.45 -56.43 4.44
C ILE A 7 30.07 -56.22 3.05
N LYS A 8 29.34 -56.54 1.97
CA LYS A 8 29.76 -56.28 0.59
C LYS A 8 30.00 -54.78 0.40
N LEU A 9 31.12 -54.40 -0.23
CA LEU A 9 31.49 -53.00 -0.52
C LEU A 9 30.36 -52.23 -1.24
N GLN A 10 29.54 -52.92 -2.04
CA GLN A 10 28.34 -52.38 -2.69
C GLN A 10 27.26 -51.91 -1.69
N ASN A 11 27.13 -52.55 -0.52
CA ASN A 11 26.14 -52.17 0.51
C ASN A 11 26.59 -50.95 1.31
N ILE A 12 27.90 -50.73 1.45
CA ILE A 12 28.47 -49.54 2.11
C ILE A 12 28.32 -48.31 1.20
N VAL A 13 28.57 -48.47 -0.10
CA VAL A 13 28.35 -47.41 -1.09
C VAL A 13 26.86 -47.05 -1.20
N LEU A 14 25.95 -48.03 -1.15
CA LEU A 14 24.50 -47.78 -1.17
C LEU A 14 24.00 -47.08 0.11
N MET A 15 24.55 -47.41 1.29
CA MET A 15 24.27 -46.69 2.55
C MET A 15 24.88 -45.27 2.55
N ALA A 16 26.07 -45.07 1.98
CA ALA A 16 26.68 -43.75 1.84
C ALA A 16 25.95 -42.86 0.81
N LEU A 17 25.41 -43.45 -0.26
CA LEU A 17 24.57 -42.74 -1.26
C LEU A 17 23.22 -42.31 -0.65
N LEU A 18 22.66 -43.10 0.27
CA LEU A 18 21.46 -42.75 1.03
C LEU A 18 21.72 -41.66 2.09
N LEU A 19 22.96 -41.50 2.56
CA LEU A 19 23.37 -40.43 3.49
C LEU A 19 23.68 -39.09 2.81
N LEU A 20 23.79 -39.06 1.47
CA LEU A 20 24.05 -37.84 0.70
C LEU A 20 22.78 -37.06 0.32
N SER A 21 21.57 -37.55 0.65
CA SER A 21 20.30 -36.97 0.16
C SER A 21 19.39 -36.35 1.23
N SER A 22 19.90 -35.98 2.40
CA SER A 22 19.04 -35.29 3.38
C SER A 22 19.78 -34.24 4.20
N CYS A 23 20.44 -33.30 3.52
CA CYS A 23 20.55 -31.95 4.07
C CYS A 23 19.26 -31.22 3.67
N GLN A 24 18.21 -31.32 4.47
CA GLN A 24 16.99 -30.57 4.21
C GLN A 24 17.24 -29.14 4.69
N GLU A 25 17.57 -28.25 3.74
CA GLU A 25 17.66 -26.80 3.97
C GLU A 25 16.34 -26.36 4.62
N LYS A 26 16.38 -26.06 5.92
CA LYS A 26 15.20 -25.67 6.69
C LYS A 26 14.75 -24.31 6.20
N SER A 27 13.67 -24.28 5.43
CA SER A 27 13.02 -23.03 5.02
C SER A 27 12.20 -22.43 6.17
N SER A 28 12.10 -21.11 6.16
CA SER A 28 11.36 -20.27 7.10
C SER A 28 10.67 -19.13 6.37
N LEU A 29 9.83 -18.37 7.07
CA LEU A 29 9.25 -17.16 6.51
C LEU A 29 10.33 -16.12 6.19
N ALA A 30 10.05 -15.28 5.19
CA ALA A 30 10.90 -14.16 4.83
C ALA A 30 11.03 -13.13 5.99
N LEU A 31 12.11 -12.36 5.99
CA LEU A 31 12.32 -11.24 6.91
C LEU A 31 12.37 -9.92 6.11
N LEU A 32 11.41 -9.04 6.38
CA LEU A 32 11.28 -7.77 5.69
C LEU A 32 10.84 -6.65 6.63
N THR A 33 11.07 -5.42 6.18
CA THR A 33 10.63 -4.18 6.84
C THR A 33 9.79 -3.36 5.88
N THR A 34 8.82 -2.60 6.39
CA THR A 34 8.01 -1.69 5.58
C THR A 34 8.73 -0.36 5.50
N GLU A 35 8.93 0.14 4.28
CA GLU A 35 9.58 1.43 4.05
C GLU A 35 8.61 2.59 4.35
N PRO A 36 9.13 3.79 4.70
CA PRO A 36 8.30 4.95 5.01
C PRO A 36 7.31 5.29 3.90
N ILE A 37 6.18 5.89 4.30
CA ILE A 37 5.16 6.35 3.38
C ILE A 37 5.55 7.75 2.89
N THR A 38 5.49 7.96 1.57
CA THR A 38 5.84 9.22 0.89
C THR A 38 4.79 9.55 -0.17
N GLU A 39 4.88 10.75 -0.77
CA GLU A 39 4.00 11.19 -1.88
C GLU A 39 2.50 10.92 -1.62
N VAL A 40 2.05 11.22 -0.40
CA VAL A 40 0.64 11.09 -0.01
C VAL A 40 -0.18 12.13 -0.77
N THR A 41 -1.28 11.69 -1.36
CA THR A 41 -2.32 12.53 -1.97
C THR A 41 -3.69 12.11 -1.41
N GLY A 42 -4.77 12.71 -1.90
CA GLY A 42 -6.13 12.29 -1.53
C GLY A 42 -6.52 10.90 -2.04
N SER A 43 -5.85 10.37 -3.06
CA SER A 43 -6.23 9.10 -3.70
C SER A 43 -5.07 8.10 -3.88
N SER A 44 -3.85 8.50 -3.55
CA SER A 44 -2.67 7.66 -3.67
C SER A 44 -1.61 7.94 -2.59
N ALA A 45 -0.67 7.01 -2.45
CA ALA A 45 0.56 7.19 -1.69
C ALA A 45 1.65 6.26 -2.22
N LEU A 46 2.92 6.55 -1.94
CA LEU A 46 4.02 5.62 -2.15
C LEU A 46 4.48 5.00 -0.82
N SER A 47 4.87 3.74 -0.89
CA SER A 47 5.57 3.04 0.19
C SER A 47 6.40 1.92 -0.45
N GLY A 48 6.76 0.90 0.31
CA GLY A 48 7.58 -0.19 -0.17
C GLY A 48 7.98 -1.12 0.95
N GLY A 49 8.99 -1.93 0.67
CA GLY A 49 9.61 -2.77 1.67
C GLY A 49 11.01 -3.18 1.28
N ASN A 50 11.78 -3.58 2.27
CA ASN A 50 13.09 -4.18 2.08
C ASN A 50 13.10 -5.60 2.63
N ILE A 51 13.29 -6.59 1.74
CA ILE A 51 13.39 -8.01 2.09
C ILE A 51 14.86 -8.35 2.33
N SER A 52 15.23 -8.42 3.60
CA SER A 52 16.59 -8.72 4.07
C SER A 52 16.95 -10.21 4.01
N SER A 53 15.94 -11.10 4.10
CA SER A 53 16.11 -12.55 3.99
C SER A 53 14.89 -13.19 3.35
N ASP A 54 15.12 -14.18 2.50
CA ASP A 54 14.09 -15.01 1.86
C ASP A 54 13.72 -16.24 2.70
N GLY A 55 14.40 -16.43 3.84
CA GLY A 55 14.15 -17.56 4.74
C GLY A 55 14.60 -18.91 4.18
N GLY A 56 15.44 -18.94 3.14
CA GLY A 56 15.92 -20.20 2.53
C GLY A 56 14.99 -20.75 1.43
N SER A 57 14.05 -19.94 0.93
CA SER A 57 13.25 -20.28 -0.25
C SER A 57 12.89 -19.03 -1.03
N ASP A 58 12.94 -19.13 -2.36
CA ASP A 58 12.72 -18.00 -3.24
C ASP A 58 11.40 -17.28 -2.96
N ILE A 59 11.46 -15.94 -2.96
CA ILE A 59 10.29 -15.08 -2.84
C ILE A 59 9.54 -15.13 -4.16
N SER A 60 8.35 -15.71 -4.14
CA SER A 60 7.45 -15.85 -5.29
C SER A 60 6.65 -14.57 -5.59
N GLU A 61 6.31 -13.79 -4.56
CA GLU A 61 5.55 -12.56 -4.69
C GLU A 61 5.92 -11.59 -3.55
N ARG A 62 5.95 -10.30 -3.82
CA ARG A 62 6.09 -9.23 -2.83
C ARG A 62 5.22 -8.02 -3.17
N GLY A 63 4.98 -7.19 -2.17
CA GLY A 63 4.31 -5.92 -2.37
C GLY A 63 3.95 -5.26 -1.05
N VAL A 64 2.98 -4.36 -1.09
CA VAL A 64 2.43 -3.67 0.08
C VAL A 64 0.94 -3.99 0.18
N CYS A 65 0.44 -4.24 1.39
CA CYS A 65 -0.98 -4.37 1.69
C CYS A 65 -1.43 -3.23 2.61
N TRP A 66 -2.67 -2.76 2.43
CA TRP A 66 -3.23 -1.66 3.19
C TRP A 66 -4.74 -1.80 3.43
N ALA A 67 -5.20 -1.23 4.55
CA ALA A 67 -6.59 -1.22 4.96
C ALA A 67 -6.90 -0.02 5.87
N THR A 68 -8.18 0.24 6.13
CA THR A 68 -8.65 1.22 7.13
C THR A 68 -8.73 0.65 8.54
N HIS A 69 -8.25 -0.58 8.74
CA HIS A 69 -8.09 -1.22 10.04
C HIS A 69 -6.64 -1.69 10.24
N THR A 70 -6.26 -1.88 11.50
CA THR A 70 -4.95 -2.43 11.87
C THR A 70 -4.76 -3.84 11.36
N GLY A 71 -3.52 -4.22 11.12
CA GLY A 71 -3.09 -5.54 10.70
C GLY A 71 -3.52 -5.92 9.29
N PRO A 72 -3.34 -5.07 8.26
CA PRO A 72 -3.67 -5.46 6.89
C PRO A 72 -2.88 -6.70 6.47
N THR A 73 -3.50 -7.48 5.60
CA THR A 73 -3.01 -8.73 5.05
C THR A 73 -3.16 -8.75 3.54
N ILE A 74 -2.64 -9.80 2.89
CA ILE A 74 -2.81 -9.99 1.44
C ILE A 74 -4.28 -10.23 0.99
N ASN A 75 -5.23 -10.35 1.92
CA ASN A 75 -6.66 -10.42 1.61
C ASN A 75 -7.33 -9.05 1.52
N ASP A 76 -6.63 -7.99 1.93
CA ASP A 76 -7.06 -6.60 1.82
C ASP A 76 -6.61 -6.01 0.46
N LYS A 77 -6.60 -4.68 0.34
CA LYS A 77 -5.98 -4.04 -0.83
C LYS A 77 -4.48 -4.30 -0.81
N LYS A 78 -3.91 -4.65 -1.96
CA LYS A 78 -2.48 -4.90 -2.10
C LYS A 78 -1.94 -4.56 -3.50
N THR A 79 -0.64 -4.34 -3.58
CA THR A 79 0.14 -4.35 -4.82
C THR A 79 0.80 -5.71 -5.05
N THR A 80 1.31 -5.93 -6.27
CA THR A 80 2.15 -7.08 -6.63
C THR A 80 3.36 -6.54 -7.40
N ASP A 81 4.51 -6.48 -6.74
CA ASP A 81 5.72 -5.76 -7.19
C ASP A 81 6.88 -6.72 -7.53
N GLY A 82 6.52 -7.91 -7.98
CA GLY A 82 7.43 -8.94 -8.47
C GLY A 82 7.90 -9.92 -7.41
N SER A 83 9.12 -10.42 -7.58
CA SER A 83 9.72 -11.52 -6.83
C SER A 83 11.15 -11.18 -6.37
N GLY A 84 11.74 -12.06 -5.56
CA GLY A 84 13.11 -11.91 -5.07
C GLY A 84 13.30 -10.93 -3.90
N LYS A 85 14.56 -10.85 -3.43
CA LYS A 85 14.98 -10.03 -2.28
C LYS A 85 15.24 -8.56 -2.65
N GLY A 86 15.55 -7.76 -1.64
CA GLY A 86 15.94 -6.35 -1.75
C GLY A 86 14.79 -5.38 -1.55
N SER A 87 15.08 -4.10 -1.77
CA SER A 87 14.09 -3.02 -1.72
C SER A 87 13.18 -3.01 -2.94
N PHE A 88 11.95 -2.61 -2.73
CA PHE A 88 10.96 -2.36 -3.75
C PHE A 88 10.05 -1.20 -3.32
N THR A 89 9.49 -0.50 -4.30
CA THR A 89 8.56 0.60 -4.10
C THR A 89 7.22 0.23 -4.71
N SER A 90 6.13 0.65 -4.06
CA SER A 90 4.76 0.33 -4.42
C SER A 90 3.91 1.61 -4.44
N THR A 91 3.04 1.71 -5.44
CA THR A 91 2.03 2.78 -5.50
C THR A 91 0.71 2.26 -4.95
N LEU A 92 0.27 2.84 -3.83
CA LEU A 92 -1.04 2.60 -3.25
C LEU A 92 -2.03 3.50 -3.99
N SER A 93 -3.07 2.91 -4.57
CA SER A 93 -4.09 3.61 -5.36
C SER A 93 -5.49 3.38 -4.77
N ASP A 94 -6.47 4.10 -5.31
CA ASP A 94 -7.87 4.02 -4.93
C ASP A 94 -8.09 4.27 -3.43
N LEU A 95 -7.33 5.20 -2.86
CA LEU A 95 -7.52 5.67 -1.50
C LEU A 95 -8.66 6.68 -1.46
N GLN A 96 -9.30 6.78 -0.30
CA GLN A 96 -10.29 7.81 -0.05
C GLN A 96 -9.60 9.03 0.57
N PRO A 97 -9.98 10.27 0.19
CA PRO A 97 -9.42 11.47 0.80
C PRO A 97 -9.71 11.56 2.31
N ALA A 98 -8.86 12.26 3.05
CA ALA A 98 -8.99 12.50 4.49
C ALA A 98 -9.27 11.23 5.33
N THR A 99 -8.71 10.08 4.91
CA THR A 99 -9.01 8.77 5.48
C THR A 99 -7.75 8.15 6.09
N PRO A 100 -7.80 7.62 7.33
CA PRO A 100 -6.68 6.92 7.94
C PRO A 100 -6.49 5.52 7.32
N TYR A 101 -5.25 5.17 7.06
CA TYR A 101 -4.84 3.87 6.54
C TYR A 101 -3.69 3.26 7.36
N TYR A 102 -3.65 1.93 7.36
CA TYR A 102 -2.59 1.10 7.91
C TYR A 102 -1.93 0.35 6.76
N VAL A 103 -0.60 0.25 6.78
CA VAL A 103 0.22 -0.24 5.65
C VAL A 103 1.28 -1.21 6.15
N ARG A 104 1.43 -2.33 5.44
CA ARG A 104 2.48 -3.33 5.70
C ARG A 104 3.04 -3.88 4.39
N ALA A 105 4.37 -3.94 4.27
CA ALA A 105 5.01 -4.74 3.24
C ALA A 105 4.74 -6.23 3.48
N TYR A 106 4.59 -7.01 2.41
CA TYR A 106 4.46 -8.47 2.46
C TYR A 106 5.41 -9.15 1.47
N ALA A 107 5.79 -10.39 1.78
CA ALA A 107 6.53 -11.26 0.88
C ALA A 107 6.11 -12.72 1.08
N THR A 108 5.92 -13.44 -0.02
CA THR A 108 5.45 -14.83 -0.04
C THR A 108 6.54 -15.74 -0.59
N ASN A 109 6.91 -16.76 0.18
CA ASN A 109 7.74 -17.87 -0.25
C ASN A 109 7.00 -19.21 -0.06
N SER A 110 7.66 -20.33 -0.30
CA SER A 110 7.08 -21.68 -0.14
C SER A 110 6.65 -22.01 1.30
N THR A 111 7.19 -21.32 2.31
CA THR A 111 6.80 -21.49 3.71
C THR A 111 5.55 -20.68 4.07
N GLY A 112 5.29 -19.58 3.37
CA GLY A 112 4.09 -18.75 3.54
C GLY A 112 4.35 -17.27 3.30
N THR A 113 3.44 -16.44 3.80
CA THR A 113 3.53 -14.97 3.69
C THR A 113 4.03 -14.35 4.99
N ALA A 114 5.13 -13.61 4.88
CA ALA A 114 5.66 -12.76 5.94
C ALA A 114 5.22 -11.32 5.74
N TYR A 115 5.25 -10.54 6.83
CA TYR A 115 4.86 -9.14 6.83
C TYR A 115 5.89 -8.29 7.57
N GLY A 116 6.09 -7.06 7.10
CA GLY A 116 6.87 -6.04 7.79
C GLY A 116 6.14 -5.42 8.98
N ASN A 117 6.81 -4.43 9.59
CA ASN A 117 6.20 -3.56 10.60
C ASN A 117 5.04 -2.77 10.01
N GLU A 118 4.04 -2.49 10.84
CA GLU A 118 2.92 -1.64 10.44
C GLU A 118 3.30 -0.17 10.52
N LEU A 119 2.87 0.58 9.51
CA LEU A 119 2.90 2.03 9.48
C LEU A 119 1.48 2.57 9.28
N THR A 120 1.25 3.81 9.69
CA THR A 120 -0.04 4.48 9.50
C THR A 120 0.16 5.86 8.91
N PHE A 121 -0.81 6.29 8.10
CA PHE A 121 -0.89 7.64 7.55
C PHE A 121 -2.36 8.03 7.34
N VAL A 122 -2.58 9.31 7.10
CA VAL A 122 -3.88 9.85 6.68
C VAL A 122 -3.68 10.46 5.31
N THR A 123 -4.57 10.15 4.37
CA THR A 123 -4.56 10.77 3.04
C THR A 123 -4.88 12.26 3.14
N ASP A 124 -4.37 13.03 2.18
CA ASP A 124 -4.73 14.44 2.10
C ASP A 124 -6.23 14.61 1.84
N THR A 125 -6.76 15.77 2.18
CA THR A 125 -8.06 16.17 1.67
C THR A 125 -8.01 16.25 0.15
N GLU A 126 -9.11 15.91 -0.53
CA GLU A 126 -9.19 16.11 -1.97
C GLU A 126 -8.94 17.59 -2.25
N ASN A 127 -7.92 17.90 -3.06
CA ASN A 127 -7.72 19.28 -3.47
C ASN A 127 -8.92 19.60 -4.37
N PRO A 128 -9.85 20.48 -3.94
CA PRO A 128 -11.01 20.81 -4.75
C PRO A 128 -10.54 21.22 -6.14
N ASN A 129 -9.40 21.92 -6.23
CA ASN A 129 -8.82 22.49 -7.44
C ASN A 129 -8.03 21.54 -8.36
N SER A 130 -7.94 20.23 -8.09
CA SER A 130 -7.16 19.31 -8.93
C SER A 130 -7.84 18.90 -10.25
N GLY A 131 -9.08 19.34 -10.49
CA GLY A 131 -9.75 19.23 -11.79
C GLY A 131 -9.34 20.35 -12.77
N PRO A 132 -9.77 20.29 -14.04
CA PRO A 132 -9.66 21.43 -14.95
C PRO A 132 -10.33 22.65 -14.30
N GLN A 133 -9.51 23.65 -13.97
CA GLN A 133 -9.99 24.92 -13.44
C GLN A 133 -10.81 25.61 -14.53
N ILE A 134 -12.14 25.73 -14.35
CA ILE A 134 -12.93 26.63 -15.18
C ILE A 134 -12.64 28.04 -14.68
N ILE A 135 -11.84 28.79 -15.45
CA ILE A 135 -11.64 30.22 -15.22
C ILE A 135 -12.98 30.90 -15.49
N ALA A 136 -13.73 31.18 -14.43
CA ALA A 136 -14.93 32.01 -14.49
C ALA A 136 -14.50 33.48 -14.63
N ASP A 137 -14.11 33.88 -15.84
CA ASP A 137 -14.09 35.27 -16.22
C ASP A 137 -15.49 35.68 -16.73
N HIS A 138 -15.83 36.96 -16.65
CA HIS A 138 -17.10 37.54 -17.12
C HIS A 138 -17.38 37.29 -18.62
N THR A 139 -16.38 36.81 -19.34
CA THR A 139 -16.44 36.45 -20.76
C THR A 139 -16.86 34.99 -21.02
N VAL A 140 -17.01 34.15 -19.98
CA VAL A 140 -17.21 32.69 -20.09
C VAL A 140 -18.44 32.17 -19.33
N VAL A 141 -19.50 32.99 -19.27
CA VAL A 141 -20.78 32.67 -18.58
C VAL A 141 -21.47 31.42 -19.16
N ASP A 142 -21.14 31.04 -20.39
CA ASP A 142 -21.70 29.89 -21.10
C ASP A 142 -21.17 28.53 -20.62
N LYS A 143 -20.13 28.50 -19.78
CA LYS A 143 -19.57 27.26 -19.21
C LYS A 143 -20.05 26.95 -17.79
N TYR A 144 -21.10 27.64 -17.33
CA TYR A 144 -21.67 27.39 -16.01
C TYR A 144 -22.12 25.92 -15.84
N ASP A 145 -22.66 25.33 -16.89
CA ASP A 145 -23.13 23.93 -16.89
C ASP A 145 -21.98 22.90 -16.83
N ASP A 146 -20.74 23.33 -17.12
CA ASP A 146 -19.55 22.48 -17.05
C ASP A 146 -18.90 22.51 -15.64
N ILE A 147 -19.39 23.34 -14.72
CA ILE A 147 -18.85 23.42 -13.35
C ILE A 147 -19.31 22.20 -12.55
N PRO A 148 -18.40 21.37 -12.03
CA PRO A 148 -18.80 20.20 -11.24
C PRO A 148 -19.62 20.60 -10.01
N GLU A 149 -20.71 19.87 -9.76
CA GLU A 149 -21.70 20.15 -8.69
C GLU A 149 -21.07 20.32 -7.30
N TYR A 150 -19.94 19.65 -7.03
CA TYR A 150 -19.19 19.80 -5.79
C TYR A 150 -18.77 21.25 -5.50
N TYR A 151 -18.19 21.96 -6.48
CA TYR A 151 -17.79 23.36 -6.29
C TYR A 151 -19.00 24.29 -6.09
N ILE A 152 -20.10 24.01 -6.81
CA ILE A 152 -21.35 24.74 -6.62
C ILE A 152 -21.85 24.56 -5.18
N ASN A 153 -21.74 23.36 -4.61
CA ASN A 153 -22.15 23.09 -3.24
C ASN A 153 -21.25 23.76 -2.20
N GLU A 154 -19.93 23.85 -2.43
CA GLU A 154 -19.03 24.61 -1.56
C GLU A 154 -19.33 26.11 -1.58
N VAL A 155 -19.54 26.71 -2.77
CA VAL A 155 -19.92 28.13 -2.88
C VAL A 155 -21.30 28.40 -2.26
N LYS A 156 -22.26 27.48 -2.42
CA LYS A 156 -23.58 27.57 -1.78
C LYS A 156 -23.50 27.60 -0.25
N LYS A 157 -22.53 26.91 0.37
CA LYS A 157 -22.31 26.98 1.82
C LYS A 157 -21.84 28.37 2.27
N MET A 158 -21.09 29.06 1.41
CA MET A 158 -20.62 30.43 1.65
C MET A 158 -21.72 31.48 1.43
N TRP A 159 -22.81 31.11 0.75
CA TRP A 159 -23.89 32.03 0.44
C TRP A 159 -24.93 32.07 1.55
N LEU A 160 -24.65 32.85 2.59
CA LEU A 160 -25.61 33.13 3.65
C LEU A 160 -26.62 34.20 3.19
N SER A 161 -27.92 33.89 3.15
CA SER A 161 -28.94 34.91 2.87
C SER A 161 -29.18 35.76 4.12
N VAL A 162 -28.53 36.92 4.19
CA VAL A 162 -28.71 37.89 5.28
C VAL A 162 -29.67 39.00 4.82
N PRO A 163 -30.88 39.10 5.39
CA PRO A 163 -31.85 40.12 4.99
C PRO A 163 -31.29 41.54 5.19
N GLY A 164 -31.30 42.34 4.11
CA GLY A 164 -30.86 43.74 4.16
C GLY A 164 -29.38 43.98 3.86
N GLU A 165 -28.58 42.93 3.69
CA GLU A 165 -27.17 43.05 3.33
C GLU A 165 -26.95 42.92 1.82
N SER A 166 -25.86 43.52 1.33
CA SER A 166 -25.46 43.37 -0.07
C SER A 166 -24.99 41.93 -0.33
N HIS A 167 -25.16 41.45 -1.56
CA HIS A 167 -24.67 40.12 -1.97
C HIS A 167 -23.16 39.94 -1.71
N ALA A 168 -22.38 41.03 -1.76
CA ALA A 168 -20.96 41.02 -1.45
C ALA A 168 -20.69 40.86 0.07
N THR A 169 -21.45 41.56 0.92
CA THR A 169 -21.34 41.45 2.38
C THR A 169 -21.71 40.04 2.85
N ALA A 170 -22.79 39.49 2.30
CA ALA A 170 -23.25 38.13 2.58
C ALA A 170 -22.19 37.06 2.27
N TYR A 171 -21.46 37.23 1.15
CA TYR A 171 -20.38 36.32 0.74
C TYR A 171 -19.16 36.42 1.67
N ILE A 172 -18.73 37.64 2.04
CA ILE A 172 -17.61 37.85 2.97
C ILE A 172 -17.92 37.21 4.33
N PHE A 173 -19.13 37.41 4.85
CA PHE A 173 -19.54 36.85 6.13
C PHE A 173 -19.53 35.31 6.13
N GLY A 174 -19.89 34.69 5.01
CA GLY A 174 -19.81 33.24 4.83
C GLY A 174 -18.38 32.70 4.83
N LEU A 175 -17.41 33.47 4.33
CA LEU A 175 -15.99 33.09 4.37
C LEU A 175 -15.39 33.15 5.78
N GLU A 176 -15.86 34.06 6.64
CA GLU A 176 -15.34 34.20 8.02
C GLU A 176 -15.87 33.14 9.00
N LEU A 177 -16.86 32.32 8.59
CA LEU A 177 -17.52 31.31 9.44
C LEU A 177 -17.00 29.88 9.22
N LEU A 178 -16.01 29.68 8.36
CA LEU A 178 -15.31 28.41 8.10
C LEU A 178 -13.90 28.43 8.71
#